data_AF-A0A0D3K2E1-F1
#
_entry.id   AF-A0A0D3K2E1-F1
#
_cell.length_a   1.000
_cell.length_b   1.000
_cell.length_c   1.000
_cell.angle_alpha   90.00
_cell.angle_beta   90.00
_cell.angle_gamma   90.00
#
_symmetry.space_group_name_H-M   'P 1'
#
loop_
_entity.id
_entity.type
_entity.pdbx_description
1 polymer ?
#
loop_
_entity_poly.entity_id
_entity_poly.type
_entity_poly.pdbx_seq_one_letter_code
_entity_poly.pdbx_strand_id
1 'polypeptide(L)'
;MSAGSVAEHSGVAQRCPGTERWGDWPSPVGLTLGILAALAGQVAVIVYHYARMRWSRVRRVQSEARPYAFGEGVASHLANPGGILLMVFYLCAYWLLDLMPCSYYSFAGGVRWWMVFAQICCQDGLMFLLHYFEHKGPLGPAFYQKSHKPHHRFVNPRLFDAFDGSVPDTFCMILVPLATTAQLLHANVWEYMLFGSLWSAWLCLIHSEVHHPWDPLFRLLGLGTAADHHVHHRTFIYNYGHTMMWWDRLLGTYRPPDAVGVFNKSGEGELLGGTGLRPARKAPPSLPPFPLGKPDRLAEAAVYAGTRGEAGKAVVEHAGAGAAPRRRERVEPGARAHED
;
A
#
# COMPACT_ATOMS: atom_id res chain seq x y z
N MET A 1 -32.05 31.70 46.97
CA MET A 1 -30.63 31.79 47.38
C MET A 1 -29.80 31.57 46.14
N SER A 2 -29.06 32.59 45.75
CA SER A 2 -28.21 32.60 44.56
C SER A 2 -26.99 31.71 44.76
N ALA A 3 -26.59 31.11 43.63
CA ALA A 3 -25.27 30.64 43.21
C ALA A 3 -24.08 30.68 44.18
N GLY A 4 -23.26 29.62 44.10
CA GLY A 4 -21.81 29.78 44.08
C GLY A 4 -21.03 28.70 44.82
N SER A 5 -20.49 27.73 44.07
CA SER A 5 -19.06 27.46 44.12
C SER A 5 -18.68 26.63 42.90
N VAL A 6 -18.16 27.35 41.91
CA VAL A 6 -17.46 26.83 40.75
C VAL A 6 -16.18 26.19 41.27
N ALA A 7 -16.01 24.89 41.00
CA ALA A 7 -14.75 24.23 41.25
C ALA A 7 -13.66 24.93 40.41
N GLU A 8 -12.70 25.56 41.09
CA GLU A 8 -11.41 25.94 40.52
C GLU A 8 -10.71 24.67 40.04
N HIS A 9 -10.93 24.30 38.78
CA HIS A 9 -10.10 23.35 38.10
C HIS A 9 -8.81 24.07 37.65
N SER A 10 -7.69 23.58 38.20
CA SER A 10 -6.30 23.71 37.75
C SER A 10 -6.09 24.52 36.46
N GLY A 11 -5.33 25.61 36.55
CA GLY A 11 -5.00 26.55 35.46
C GLY A 11 -4.16 26.00 34.30
N VAL A 12 -4.44 24.78 33.84
CA VAL A 12 -3.92 24.27 32.57
C VAL A 12 -4.87 24.74 31.47
N ALA A 13 -4.38 25.60 30.57
CA ALA A 13 -5.15 26.05 29.42
C ALA A 13 -5.63 24.84 28.59
N GLN A 14 -6.92 24.76 28.32
CA GLN A 14 -7.53 23.68 27.54
C GLN A 14 -6.97 23.68 26.10
N ARG A 15 -6.31 22.59 25.69
CA ARG A 15 -5.64 22.47 24.36
C ARG A 15 -6.57 22.68 23.18
N CYS A 16 -7.82 22.20 23.28
CA CYS A 16 -8.84 22.36 22.26
C CYS A 16 -10.09 23.03 22.85
N PRO A 17 -10.17 24.37 22.80
CA PRO A 17 -11.34 25.10 23.26
C PRO A 17 -12.58 24.76 22.43
N GLY A 18 -13.74 24.67 23.09
CA GLY A 18 -15.02 24.41 22.42
C GLY A 18 -15.30 22.95 22.07
N THR A 19 -14.43 22.01 22.45
CA THR A 19 -14.71 20.57 22.35
C THR A 19 -15.36 20.04 23.62
N GLU A 20 -16.23 19.04 23.47
CA GLU A 20 -16.87 18.38 24.61
C GLU A 20 -15.83 17.60 25.44
N ARG A 21 -15.83 17.79 26.76
CA ARG A 21 -14.84 17.21 27.68
C ARG A 21 -15.44 16.64 28.94
N TRP A 22 -14.74 15.68 29.54
CA TRP A 22 -15.00 15.15 30.87
C TRP A 22 -13.82 15.48 31.79
N GLY A 23 -13.95 16.59 32.53
CA GLY A 23 -12.82 17.17 33.26
C GLY A 23 -11.73 17.59 32.28
N ASP A 24 -10.50 17.17 32.53
CA ASP A 24 -9.35 17.48 31.66
C ASP A 24 -9.30 16.63 30.38
N TRP A 25 -10.11 15.55 30.31
CA TRP A 25 -10.07 14.57 29.23
C TRP A 25 -11.07 14.89 28.11
N PRO A 26 -10.75 14.60 26.83
CA PRO A 26 -11.73 14.65 25.75
C PRO A 26 -12.92 13.71 26.02
N SER A 27 -14.14 14.12 25.64
CA SER A 27 -15.33 13.27 25.76
C SER A 27 -15.10 11.93 25.02
N PRO A 28 -15.44 10.78 25.63
CA PRO A 28 -15.23 9.46 25.00
C PRO A 28 -16.25 9.16 23.89
N VAL A 29 -17.23 10.04 23.66
CA VAL A 29 -18.32 9.84 22.69
C VAL A 29 -17.75 9.64 21.28
N GLY A 30 -16.82 10.48 20.84
CA GLY A 30 -16.24 10.38 19.49
C GLY A 30 -15.39 9.12 19.30
N LEU A 31 -14.59 8.75 20.29
CA LEU A 31 -13.86 7.49 20.33
C LEU A 31 -14.81 6.28 20.22
N THR A 32 -15.87 6.28 21.03
CA THR A 32 -16.84 5.18 21.07
C THR A 32 -17.55 5.02 19.72
N LEU A 33 -18.04 6.13 19.16
CA LEU A 33 -18.68 6.14 17.85
C LEU A 33 -17.72 5.69 16.74
N GLY A 34 -16.43 6.04 16.82
CA GLY A 34 -15.44 5.62 15.84
C GLY A 34 -15.11 4.13 15.89
N ILE A 35 -14.97 3.57 17.09
CA ILE A 35 -14.80 2.12 17.28
C ILE A 35 -16.03 1.37 16.75
N LEU A 36 -17.24 1.86 17.07
CA LEU A 36 -18.48 1.25 16.57
C LEU A 36 -18.61 1.34 15.05
N ALA A 37 -18.22 2.46 14.44
CA ALA A 37 -18.21 2.61 12.99
C ALA A 37 -17.26 1.62 12.31
N ALA A 38 -16.03 1.48 12.84
CA ALA A 38 -15.06 0.50 12.34
C ALA A 38 -15.59 -0.94 12.48
N LEU A 39 -16.19 -1.27 13.62
CA LEU A 39 -16.82 -2.58 13.85
C LEU A 39 -17.97 -2.84 12.86
N ALA A 40 -18.82 -1.84 12.62
CA ALA A 40 -19.89 -1.96 11.63
C ALA A 40 -19.34 -2.21 10.22
N GLY A 41 -18.26 -1.52 9.83
CA GLY A 41 -17.55 -1.77 8.58
C GLY A 41 -16.99 -3.19 8.47
N GLN A 42 -16.36 -3.69 9.54
CA GLN A 42 -15.85 -5.07 9.57
C GLN A 42 -16.98 -6.09 9.49
N VAL A 43 -18.07 -5.93 10.24
CA VAL A 43 -19.25 -6.80 10.15
C VAL A 43 -19.82 -6.80 8.73
N ALA A 44 -19.93 -5.63 8.08
CA ALA A 44 -20.40 -5.54 6.71
C ALA A 44 -19.50 -6.31 5.73
N VAL A 45 -18.18 -6.21 5.84
CA VAL A 45 -17.22 -6.96 5.01
C VAL A 45 -17.30 -8.46 5.27
N ILE A 46 -17.42 -8.89 6.54
CA ILE A 46 -17.54 -10.30 6.90
C ILE A 46 -18.83 -10.91 6.35
N VAL A 47 -19.96 -10.21 6.51
CA VAL A 47 -21.26 -10.63 5.96
C VAL A 47 -21.21 -10.68 4.44
N TYR A 48 -20.64 -9.67 3.80
CA TYR A 48 -20.41 -9.66 2.36
C TYR A 48 -19.58 -10.87 1.90
N HIS A 49 -18.43 -11.12 2.54
CA HIS A 49 -17.56 -12.24 2.19
C HIS A 49 -18.24 -13.59 2.40
N TYR A 50 -18.94 -13.76 3.51
CA TYR A 50 -19.73 -14.96 3.79
C TYR A 50 -20.78 -15.21 2.69
N ALA A 51 -21.57 -14.19 2.36
CA ALA A 51 -22.59 -14.26 1.32
C ALA A 51 -21.98 -14.59 -0.05
N ARG A 52 -20.85 -13.96 -0.40
CA ARG A 52 -20.09 -14.24 -1.63
C ARG A 52 -19.64 -15.69 -1.70
N MET A 53 -19.05 -16.20 -0.63
CA MET A 53 -18.53 -17.58 -0.57
C MET A 53 -19.64 -18.62 -0.58
N ARG A 54 -20.83 -18.30 -0.04
CA ARG A 54 -21.95 -19.25 0.09
C ARG A 54 -22.92 -19.26 -1.09
N TRP A 55 -23.16 -18.11 -1.71
CA TRP A 55 -24.26 -17.91 -2.66
C TRP A 55 -23.83 -17.35 -4.01
N SER A 56 -22.56 -17.01 -4.22
CA SER A 56 -22.06 -16.53 -5.51
C SER A 56 -21.10 -17.52 -6.16
N ARG A 57 -20.99 -17.48 -7.49
CA ARG A 57 -19.86 -18.10 -8.19
C ARG A 57 -18.62 -17.23 -7.95
N VAL A 58 -17.67 -17.77 -7.19
CA VAL A 58 -16.41 -17.08 -6.87
C VAL A 58 -15.27 -17.63 -7.70
N ARG A 59 -14.39 -16.73 -8.15
CA ARG A 59 -13.12 -17.10 -8.78
C ARG A 59 -12.02 -16.88 -7.75
N ARG A 60 -11.26 -17.92 -7.44
CA ARG A 60 -10.10 -17.81 -6.54
C ARG A 60 -8.99 -17.00 -7.19
N VAL A 61 -8.29 -16.22 -6.38
CA VAL A 61 -7.09 -15.48 -6.84
C VAL A 61 -5.93 -16.44 -7.08
N GLN A 62 -5.78 -17.43 -6.21
CA GLN A 62 -4.78 -18.50 -6.32
C GLN A 62 -5.45 -19.87 -6.39
N SER A 63 -4.89 -20.78 -7.20
CA SER A 63 -5.40 -22.15 -7.38
C SER A 63 -5.26 -23.02 -6.12
N GLU A 64 -4.18 -22.84 -5.37
CA GLU A 64 -3.84 -23.60 -4.17
C GLU A 64 -4.67 -23.13 -2.97
N ALA A 65 -5.92 -23.57 -2.89
CA ALA A 65 -6.79 -23.20 -1.77
C ALA A 65 -6.24 -23.75 -0.44
N ARG A 66 -5.94 -22.87 0.51
CA ARG A 66 -5.70 -23.29 1.89
C ARG A 66 -7.05 -23.69 2.52
N PRO A 67 -7.19 -24.88 3.15
CA PRO A 67 -8.42 -25.26 3.86
C PRO A 67 -8.55 -24.47 5.18
N TYR A 68 -9.74 -23.95 5.49
CA TYR A 68 -10.07 -23.44 6.83
C TYR A 68 -11.57 -23.36 7.07
N ALA A 69 -11.95 -23.42 8.34
CA ALA A 69 -13.31 -23.14 8.75
C ALA A 69 -13.50 -21.62 8.88
N PHE A 70 -14.59 -21.10 8.32
CA PHE A 70 -14.91 -19.67 8.37
C PHE A 70 -14.93 -19.13 9.82
N GLY A 71 -15.52 -19.90 10.76
CA GLY A 71 -15.58 -19.52 12.17
C GLY A 71 -14.22 -19.42 12.85
N GLU A 72 -13.29 -20.31 12.49
CA GLU A 72 -11.90 -20.25 12.96
C GLU A 72 -11.22 -18.96 12.48
N GLY A 73 -11.41 -18.61 11.20
CA GLY A 73 -10.87 -17.37 10.62
C GLY A 73 -11.41 -16.10 11.30
N VAL A 74 -12.70 -16.06 11.63
CA VAL A 74 -13.29 -14.95 12.39
C VAL A 74 -12.69 -14.86 13.80
N ALA A 75 -12.57 -16.00 14.48
CA ALA A 75 -12.02 -16.03 15.84
C ALA A 75 -10.55 -15.57 15.86
N SER A 76 -9.71 -16.05 14.93
CA SER A 76 -8.31 -15.64 14.83
C SER A 76 -8.16 -14.15 14.50
N HIS A 77 -9.03 -13.64 13.63
CA HIS A 77 -9.04 -12.22 13.25
C HIS A 77 -9.30 -11.31 14.45
N LEU A 78 -10.29 -11.65 15.28
CA LEU A 78 -10.69 -10.86 16.44
C LEU A 78 -9.74 -11.00 17.63
N ALA A 79 -9.07 -12.16 17.77
CA ALA A 79 -8.20 -12.45 18.91
C ALA A 79 -6.74 -12.04 18.70
N ASN A 80 -6.36 -11.50 17.53
CA ASN A 80 -4.96 -11.21 17.22
C ASN A 80 -4.44 -10.01 18.05
N PRO A 81 -3.45 -10.21 18.94
CA PRO A 81 -2.92 -9.14 19.78
C PRO A 81 -2.08 -8.12 19.02
N GLY A 82 -1.40 -8.53 17.95
CA GLY A 82 -0.62 -7.65 17.09
C GLY A 82 -1.50 -6.73 16.26
N GLY A 83 -2.66 -7.22 15.80
CA GLY A 83 -3.61 -6.48 14.98
C GLY A 83 -4.61 -5.63 15.77
N ILE A 84 -5.82 -6.15 15.92
CA ILE A 84 -6.99 -5.37 16.39
C ILE A 84 -6.79 -4.83 17.82
N LEU A 85 -6.19 -5.60 18.73
CA LEU A 85 -5.98 -5.13 20.10
C LEU A 85 -5.04 -3.93 20.15
N LEU A 86 -3.95 -3.96 19.38
CA LEU A 86 -3.00 -2.85 19.30
C LEU A 86 -3.65 -1.62 18.65
N MET A 87 -4.50 -1.80 17.64
CA MET A 87 -5.28 -0.72 17.04
C MET A 87 -6.23 -0.07 18.05
N VAL A 88 -7.00 -0.86 18.80
CA VAL A 88 -7.94 -0.34 19.82
C VAL A 88 -7.16 0.41 20.90
N PHE A 89 -6.03 -0.13 21.36
CA PHE A 89 -5.16 0.55 22.31
C PHE A 89 -4.66 1.90 21.76
N TYR A 90 -4.20 1.94 20.50
CA TYR A 90 -3.79 3.16 19.84
C TYR A 90 -4.91 4.19 19.79
N LEU A 91 -6.12 3.81 19.34
CA LEU A 91 -7.26 4.73 19.25
C LEU A 91 -7.63 5.31 20.62
N CYS A 92 -7.68 4.47 21.65
CA CYS A 92 -7.92 4.90 23.02
C CYS A 92 -6.84 5.85 23.52
N ALA A 93 -5.56 5.49 23.36
CA ALA A 93 -4.45 6.32 23.84
C ALA A 93 -4.39 7.66 23.08
N TYR A 94 -4.49 7.64 21.75
CA TYR A 94 -4.36 8.83 20.92
C TYR A 94 -5.49 9.83 21.13
N TRP A 95 -6.70 9.33 21.39
CA TRP A 95 -7.86 10.14 21.75
C TRP A 95 -7.81 10.65 23.19
N LEU A 96 -7.67 9.76 24.18
CA LEU A 96 -7.75 10.13 25.59
C LEU A 96 -6.58 11.03 25.99
N LEU A 97 -5.37 10.77 25.50
CA LEU A 97 -4.20 11.61 25.80
C LEU A 97 -4.21 12.95 25.04
N ASP A 98 -5.32 13.29 24.37
CA ASP A 98 -5.49 14.55 23.66
C ASP A 98 -4.36 14.82 22.65
N LEU A 99 -4.01 13.81 21.84
CA LEU A 99 -2.88 13.88 20.91
C LEU A 99 -3.30 14.21 19.47
N MET A 100 -4.53 13.88 19.07
CA MET A 100 -5.07 14.25 17.75
C MET A 100 -5.15 15.78 17.58
N PRO A 101 -5.12 16.33 16.36
CA PRO A 101 -5.39 17.75 16.14
C PRO A 101 -6.82 18.11 16.57
N CYS A 102 -7.03 19.35 17.02
CA CYS A 102 -8.32 19.76 17.61
C CYS A 102 -9.54 19.55 16.71
N SER A 103 -9.36 19.56 15.38
CA SER A 103 -10.44 19.29 14.43
C SER A 103 -11.05 17.90 14.59
N TYR A 104 -10.27 16.90 15.01
CA TYR A 104 -10.72 15.50 15.16
C TYR A 104 -11.68 15.29 16.34
N TYR A 105 -11.65 16.19 17.34
CA TYR A 105 -12.58 16.18 18.47
C TYR A 105 -13.86 16.98 18.19
N SER A 106 -13.95 17.63 17.03
CA SER A 106 -15.10 18.46 16.67
C SER A 106 -16.17 17.65 15.95
N PHE A 107 -17.38 17.69 16.49
CA PHE A 107 -18.60 17.19 15.86
C PHE A 107 -19.24 18.19 14.89
N ALA A 108 -18.72 19.42 14.81
CA ALA A 108 -19.25 20.44 13.92
C ALA A 108 -19.01 20.08 12.46
N GLY A 109 -20.03 20.31 11.63
CA GLY A 109 -20.00 20.04 10.19
C GLY A 109 -20.47 18.63 9.83
N GLY A 110 -19.92 18.09 8.75
CA GLY A 110 -20.28 16.76 8.23
C GLY A 110 -19.15 16.19 7.37
N VAL A 111 -19.45 15.17 6.57
CA VAL A 111 -18.45 14.47 5.76
C VAL A 111 -18.10 15.26 4.49
N ARG A 112 -16.85 15.75 4.39
CA ARG A 112 -16.27 16.18 3.12
C ARG A 112 -15.58 14.97 2.47
N TRP A 113 -16.21 14.40 1.46
CA TRP A 113 -15.70 13.20 0.77
C TRP A 113 -14.27 13.33 0.23
N TRP A 114 -13.88 14.52 -0.22
CA TRP A 114 -12.51 14.76 -0.67
C TRP A 114 -11.49 14.61 0.47
N MET A 115 -11.85 14.94 1.71
CA MET A 115 -10.98 14.80 2.88
C MET A 115 -10.81 13.32 3.23
N VAL A 116 -11.90 12.55 3.21
CA VAL A 116 -11.85 11.10 3.41
C VAL A 116 -10.96 10.45 2.36
N PHE A 117 -11.14 10.82 1.09
CA PHE A 117 -10.29 10.35 0.00
C PHE A 117 -8.81 10.75 0.20
N ALA A 118 -8.53 12.00 0.59
CA ALA A 118 -7.18 12.47 0.89
C ALA A 118 -6.55 11.69 2.06
N GLN A 119 -7.32 11.34 3.09
CA GLN A 119 -6.86 10.49 4.19
C GLN A 119 -6.50 9.08 3.70
N ILE A 120 -7.32 8.45 2.85
CA ILE A 120 -6.99 7.13 2.29
C ILE A 120 -5.71 7.22 1.44
N CYS A 121 -5.59 8.22 0.56
CA CYS A 121 -4.39 8.38 -0.27
C CYS A 121 -3.12 8.66 0.55
N CYS A 122 -3.22 9.51 1.57
CA CYS A 122 -2.11 9.83 2.47
C CYS A 122 -1.69 8.61 3.29
N GLN A 123 -2.66 7.91 3.87
CA GLN A 123 -2.44 6.67 4.64
C GLN A 123 -1.76 5.61 3.78
N ASP A 124 -2.28 5.38 2.56
CA ASP A 124 -1.73 4.39 1.64
C ASP A 124 -0.32 4.75 1.16
N GLY A 125 -0.05 6.03 0.86
CA GLY A 125 1.28 6.48 0.48
C GLY A 125 2.32 6.34 1.58
N LEU A 126 1.97 6.68 2.82
CA LEU A 126 2.86 6.50 3.98
C LEU A 126 3.09 5.02 4.29
N MET A 127 2.03 4.21 4.24
CA MET A 127 2.13 2.76 4.41
C MET A 127 2.98 2.13 3.30
N PHE A 128 2.82 2.54 2.04
CA PHE A 128 3.65 2.11 0.92
C PHE A 128 5.14 2.40 1.18
N LEU A 129 5.48 3.60 1.64
CA LEU A 129 6.87 3.97 1.92
C LEU A 129 7.49 3.09 3.00
N LEU A 130 6.77 2.90 4.11
CA LEU A 130 7.24 2.05 5.21
C LEU A 130 7.32 0.59 4.80
N HIS A 131 6.35 0.11 4.02
CA HIS A 131 6.37 -1.23 3.46
C HIS A 131 7.59 -1.46 2.57
N TYR A 132 7.82 -0.53 1.64
CA TYR A 132 9.00 -0.56 0.78
C TYR A 132 10.29 -0.52 1.61
N PHE A 133 10.32 0.24 2.71
CA PHE A 133 11.48 0.32 3.58
C PHE A 133 11.73 -0.93 4.42
N GLU A 134 10.69 -1.63 4.84
CA GLU A 134 10.80 -2.92 5.49
C GLU A 134 11.39 -3.97 4.55
N HIS A 135 10.97 -3.99 3.28
CA HIS A 135 11.49 -4.96 2.32
C HIS A 135 12.86 -4.59 1.74
N LYS A 136 12.98 -3.40 1.16
CA LYS A 136 14.13 -3.00 0.32
C LYS A 136 14.90 -1.79 0.82
N GLY A 137 14.42 -1.12 1.87
CA GLY A 137 14.98 0.14 2.31
C GLY A 137 15.90 0.04 3.53
N PRO A 138 16.06 1.18 4.24
CA PRO A 138 17.12 1.34 5.24
C PRO A 138 16.92 0.53 6.52
N LEU A 139 15.74 -0.08 6.72
CA LEU A 139 15.44 -0.88 7.91
C LEU A 139 16.15 -2.25 7.88
N GLY A 140 16.47 -2.73 6.68
CA GLY A 140 17.31 -3.90 6.45
C GLY A 140 16.66 -5.25 6.75
N PRO A 141 17.32 -6.36 6.37
CA PRO A 141 16.74 -7.70 6.41
C PRO A 141 16.39 -8.20 7.81
N ALA A 142 17.13 -7.77 8.83
CA ALA A 142 16.88 -8.17 10.21
C ALA A 142 15.57 -7.56 10.76
N PHE A 143 15.23 -6.34 10.33
CA PHE A 143 13.97 -5.73 10.68
C PHE A 143 12.81 -6.46 9.99
N TYR A 144 12.90 -6.62 8.66
CA TYR A 144 11.95 -7.40 7.86
C TYR A 144 11.61 -8.76 8.48
N GLN A 145 12.63 -9.53 8.88
CA GLN A 145 12.44 -10.87 9.46
C GLN A 145 11.61 -10.86 10.75
N LYS A 146 11.66 -9.79 11.53
CA LYS A 146 10.96 -9.65 12.81
C LYS A 146 9.62 -8.93 12.66
N SER A 147 9.53 -7.97 11.75
CA SER A 147 8.33 -7.18 11.51
C SER A 147 7.42 -7.90 10.52
N HIS A 148 7.67 -7.71 9.23
CA HIS A 148 6.73 -8.00 8.17
C HIS A 148 6.78 -9.45 7.65
N LYS A 149 7.92 -10.14 7.76
CA LYS A 149 8.05 -11.56 7.35
C LYS A 149 7.03 -12.49 8.04
N PRO A 150 6.72 -12.36 9.35
CA PRO A 150 5.62 -13.09 9.97
C PRO A 150 4.29 -12.99 9.22
N HIS A 151 3.95 -11.83 8.67
CA HIS A 151 2.74 -11.63 7.87
C HIS A 151 2.81 -12.41 6.55
N HIS A 152 3.98 -12.45 5.91
CA HIS A 152 4.24 -13.24 4.70
C HIS A 152 4.19 -14.76 4.86
N ARG A 153 3.97 -15.30 6.08
CA ARG A 153 3.62 -16.72 6.24
C ARG A 153 2.38 -17.09 5.41
N PHE A 154 1.54 -16.11 5.12
CA PHE A 154 0.32 -16.21 4.33
C PHE A 154 0.54 -15.98 2.84
N VAL A 155 1.40 -16.79 2.21
CA VAL A 155 1.69 -16.72 0.76
C VAL A 155 0.41 -16.82 -0.13
N ASN A 156 -0.62 -17.50 0.38
CA ASN A 156 -2.00 -17.39 -0.10
C ASN A 156 -2.84 -16.76 1.00
N PRO A 157 -2.94 -15.42 1.05
CA PRO A 157 -3.68 -14.75 2.10
C PRO A 157 -5.19 -14.97 1.93
N ARG A 158 -5.90 -14.78 3.04
CA ARG A 158 -7.36 -14.80 3.12
C ARG A 158 -7.83 -13.51 3.75
N LEU A 159 -9.12 -13.21 3.57
CA LEU A 159 -9.71 -11.98 4.09
C LEU A 159 -9.39 -11.72 5.58
N PHE A 160 -9.38 -12.77 6.40
CA PHE A 160 -9.14 -12.68 7.84
C PHE A 160 -7.66 -12.51 8.23
N ASP A 161 -6.73 -12.78 7.32
CA ASP A 161 -5.29 -12.67 7.55
C ASP A 161 -4.82 -11.18 7.54
N ALA A 162 -5.69 -10.24 7.17
CA ALA A 162 -5.35 -8.82 6.94
C ALA A 162 -4.78 -8.07 8.16
N PHE A 163 -5.23 -8.41 9.37
CA PHE A 163 -4.72 -7.83 10.62
C PHE A 163 -3.84 -8.82 11.39
N ASP A 164 -3.36 -9.88 10.73
CA ASP A 164 -2.41 -10.81 11.33
C ASP A 164 -0.97 -10.39 10.99
N GLY A 165 -0.58 -9.28 11.62
CA GLY A 165 0.77 -8.72 11.59
C GLY A 165 1.45 -8.90 12.96
N SER A 166 2.78 -8.84 12.96
CA SER A 166 3.52 -8.74 14.22
C SER A 166 3.30 -7.35 14.86
N VAL A 167 3.67 -7.19 16.12
CA VAL A 167 3.61 -5.87 16.79
C VAL A 167 4.47 -4.82 16.06
N PRO A 168 5.74 -5.09 15.69
CA PRO A 168 6.54 -4.14 14.92
C PRO A 168 5.95 -3.80 13.55
N ASP A 169 5.41 -4.81 12.85
CA ASP A 169 4.74 -4.63 11.57
C ASP A 169 3.52 -3.71 11.70
N THR A 170 2.60 -4.02 12.62
CA THR A 170 1.42 -3.17 12.87
C THR A 170 1.82 -1.77 13.30
N PHE A 171 2.84 -1.62 14.12
CA PHE A 171 3.33 -0.30 14.52
C PHE A 171 3.83 0.51 13.30
N CYS A 172 4.72 -0.07 12.49
CA CYS A 172 5.31 0.61 11.34
C CYS A 172 4.33 0.79 10.18
N MET A 173 3.62 -0.26 9.79
CA MET A 173 2.75 -0.25 8.62
C MET A 173 1.41 0.42 8.86
N ILE A 174 0.94 0.45 10.11
CA ILE A 174 -0.42 0.92 10.39
C ILE A 174 -0.41 2.14 11.31
N LEU A 175 0.16 2.04 12.53
CA LEU A 175 0.02 3.08 13.53
C LEU A 175 0.78 4.37 13.19
N VAL A 176 2.02 4.25 12.70
CA VAL A 176 2.82 5.40 12.28
C VAL A 176 2.11 6.15 11.14
N PRO A 177 1.70 5.50 10.03
CA PRO A 177 0.89 6.13 9.00
C PRO A 177 -0.39 6.77 9.52
N LEU A 178 -1.17 6.09 10.38
CA LEU A 178 -2.43 6.63 10.91
C LEU A 178 -2.21 7.92 11.71
N ALA A 179 -1.22 7.91 12.61
CA ALA A 179 -0.87 9.08 13.40
C ALA A 179 -0.37 10.21 12.50
N THR A 180 0.51 9.92 11.54
CA THR A 180 1.04 10.92 10.61
C THR A 180 -0.05 11.49 9.70
N THR A 181 -0.93 10.68 9.13
CA THR A 181 -2.08 11.15 8.34
C THR A 181 -2.99 12.05 9.19
N ALA A 182 -3.24 11.70 10.44
CA ALA A 182 -4.03 12.54 11.34
C ALA A 182 -3.39 13.92 11.56
N GLN A 183 -2.06 13.99 11.68
CA GLN A 183 -1.34 15.26 11.84
C GLN A 183 -1.25 16.08 10.54
N LEU A 184 -1.19 15.42 9.38
CA LEU A 184 -1.07 16.10 8.09
C LEU A 184 -2.41 16.63 7.57
N LEU A 185 -3.51 15.94 7.87
CA LEU A 185 -4.83 16.26 7.35
C LEU A 185 -5.78 16.57 8.49
N HIS A 186 -6.26 17.81 8.58
CA HIS A 186 -7.20 18.24 9.61
C HIS A 186 -8.64 17.87 9.25
N ALA A 187 -8.97 16.60 9.43
CA ALA A 187 -10.33 16.07 9.30
C ALA A 187 -11.16 16.37 10.56
N ASN A 188 -12.49 16.34 10.41
CA ASN A 188 -13.41 16.30 11.54
C ASN A 188 -13.67 14.86 12.00
N VAL A 189 -14.38 14.73 13.12
CA VAL A 189 -14.65 13.42 13.74
C VAL A 189 -15.38 12.46 12.78
N TRP A 190 -16.37 12.94 12.03
CA TRP A 190 -17.18 12.14 11.11
C TRP A 190 -16.35 11.60 9.94
N GLU A 191 -15.46 12.43 9.41
CA GLU A 191 -14.55 12.07 8.33
C GLU A 191 -13.56 11.00 8.78
N TYR A 192 -13.00 11.13 9.98
CA TYR A 192 -12.07 10.15 10.52
C TYR A 192 -12.72 8.78 10.77
N MET A 193 -13.95 8.78 11.30
CA MET A 193 -14.74 7.54 11.47
C MET A 193 -14.96 6.83 10.14
N LEU A 194 -15.38 7.58 9.12
CA LEU A 194 -15.65 7.03 7.81
C LEU A 194 -14.36 6.55 7.11
N PHE A 195 -13.29 7.33 7.20
CA PHE A 195 -11.96 6.95 6.74
C PHE A 195 -11.51 5.61 7.36
N GLY A 196 -11.51 5.50 8.70
CA GLY A 196 -11.07 4.29 9.39
C GLY A 196 -11.92 3.07 9.04
N SER A 197 -13.24 3.26 8.90
CA SER A 197 -14.16 2.20 8.51
C SER A 197 -13.92 1.71 7.09
N LEU A 198 -13.81 2.62 6.11
CA LEU A 198 -13.58 2.27 4.71
C LEU A 198 -12.19 1.69 4.48
N TRP A 199 -11.16 2.28 5.09
CA TRP A 199 -9.78 1.83 4.94
C TRP A 199 -9.55 0.45 5.54
N SER A 200 -10.05 0.19 6.76
CA SER A 200 -9.95 -1.13 7.39
C SER A 200 -10.74 -2.21 6.64
N ALA A 201 -11.91 -1.86 6.09
CA ALA A 201 -12.68 -2.75 5.23
C ALA A 201 -11.90 -3.10 3.95
N TRP A 202 -11.26 -2.10 3.33
CA TRP A 202 -10.47 -2.29 2.11
C TRP A 202 -9.25 -3.18 2.37
N LEU A 203 -8.53 -2.97 3.47
CA LEU A 203 -7.42 -3.84 3.88
C LEU A 203 -7.84 -5.32 3.94
N CYS A 204 -9.02 -5.63 4.49
CA CYS A 204 -9.54 -7.00 4.49
C CYS A 204 -9.85 -7.50 3.07
N LEU A 205 -10.46 -6.66 2.23
CA LEU A 205 -10.84 -7.04 0.85
C LEU A 205 -9.61 -7.37 -0.02
N ILE A 206 -8.50 -6.64 0.10
CA ILE A 206 -7.29 -6.95 -0.68
C ILE A 206 -6.59 -8.24 -0.23
N HIS A 207 -6.92 -8.79 0.93
CA HIS A 207 -6.44 -10.12 1.34
C HIS A 207 -7.39 -11.24 0.92
N SER A 208 -8.53 -10.94 0.31
CA SER A 208 -9.52 -11.95 -0.02
C SER A 208 -8.98 -13.03 -0.95
N GLU A 209 -9.23 -14.30 -0.60
CA GLU A 209 -8.81 -15.44 -1.41
C GLU A 209 -9.56 -15.58 -2.75
N VAL A 210 -10.54 -14.71 -2.98
CA VAL A 210 -11.37 -14.65 -4.19
C VAL A 210 -11.43 -13.24 -4.75
N HIS A 211 -11.60 -13.17 -6.07
CA HIS A 211 -11.82 -11.90 -6.75
C HIS A 211 -13.15 -11.25 -6.37
N HIS A 212 -13.16 -9.92 -6.35
CA HIS A 212 -14.39 -9.15 -6.21
C HIS A 212 -14.94 -8.72 -7.57
N PRO A 213 -16.28 -8.52 -7.70
CA PRO A 213 -16.89 -8.14 -8.97
C PRO A 213 -16.36 -6.82 -9.55
N TRP A 214 -15.92 -5.92 -8.68
CA TRP A 214 -15.41 -4.59 -9.03
C TRP A 214 -13.90 -4.56 -9.28
N ASP A 215 -13.17 -5.67 -9.14
CA ASP A 215 -11.72 -5.74 -9.39
C ASP A 215 -11.32 -5.16 -10.76
N PRO A 216 -12.05 -5.39 -11.88
CA PRO A 216 -11.68 -4.80 -13.17
C PRO A 216 -11.71 -3.27 -13.16
N LEU A 217 -12.72 -2.67 -12.53
CA LEU A 217 -12.83 -1.22 -12.39
C LEU A 217 -11.73 -0.68 -11.48
N PHE A 218 -11.45 -1.36 -10.37
CA PHE A 218 -10.39 -0.96 -9.44
C PHE A 218 -9.03 -0.97 -10.13
N ARG A 219 -8.70 -2.06 -10.85
CA ARG A 219 -7.45 -2.17 -11.61
C ARG A 219 -7.30 -1.06 -12.67
N LEU A 220 -8.39 -0.72 -13.36
CA LEU A 220 -8.43 0.38 -14.33
C LEU A 220 -8.06 1.72 -13.67
N LEU A 221 -8.63 2.00 -12.50
CA LEU A 221 -8.38 3.21 -11.72
C LEU A 221 -7.04 3.17 -10.95
N GLY A 222 -6.28 2.07 -11.05
CA GLY A 222 -5.04 1.88 -10.30
C GLY A 222 -5.25 1.69 -8.79
N LEU A 223 -6.45 1.29 -8.41
CA LEU A 223 -6.80 0.90 -7.05
C LEU A 223 -6.37 -0.55 -6.79
N GLY A 224 -5.89 -0.82 -5.58
CA GLY A 224 -5.40 -2.14 -5.17
C GLY A 224 -6.52 -3.17 -5.10
N THR A 225 -6.26 -4.35 -5.66
CA THR A 225 -7.18 -5.50 -5.66
C THR A 225 -6.59 -6.68 -4.90
N ALA A 226 -7.42 -7.68 -4.61
CA ALA A 226 -6.95 -8.93 -4.02
C ALA A 226 -5.84 -9.58 -4.86
N ALA A 227 -5.96 -9.51 -6.19
CA ALA A 227 -4.95 -10.04 -7.09
C ALA A 227 -3.58 -9.36 -6.95
N ASP A 228 -3.57 -8.03 -6.77
CA ASP A 228 -2.32 -7.26 -6.66
C ASP A 228 -1.60 -7.58 -5.35
N HIS A 229 -2.34 -7.71 -4.24
CA HIS A 229 -1.77 -8.05 -2.95
C HIS A 229 -1.33 -9.52 -2.87
N HIS A 230 -2.01 -10.43 -3.56
CA HIS A 230 -1.54 -11.81 -3.69
C HIS A 230 -0.24 -11.91 -4.51
N VAL A 231 0.01 -11.01 -5.47
CA VAL A 231 1.33 -10.91 -6.12
C VAL A 231 2.39 -10.48 -5.11
N HIS A 232 2.07 -9.53 -4.23
CA HIS A 232 2.97 -9.12 -3.16
C HIS A 232 3.35 -10.29 -2.25
N HIS A 233 2.37 -10.97 -1.65
CA HIS A 233 2.56 -12.14 -0.77
C HIS A 233 3.30 -13.32 -1.42
N ARG A 234 3.36 -13.38 -2.76
CA ARG A 234 4.08 -14.43 -3.48
C ARG A 234 5.47 -14.04 -3.93
N THR A 235 5.64 -12.81 -4.37
CA THR A 235 6.90 -12.34 -4.94
C THR A 235 7.76 -11.61 -3.93
N PHE A 236 7.16 -11.09 -2.86
CA PHE A 236 7.76 -10.32 -1.77
C PHE A 236 8.38 -8.98 -2.21
N ILE A 237 8.76 -8.82 -3.48
CA ILE A 237 9.58 -7.70 -3.97
C ILE A 237 8.82 -6.69 -4.84
N TYR A 238 7.52 -6.90 -5.05
CA TYR A 238 6.63 -6.08 -5.88
C TYR A 238 5.31 -5.76 -5.14
N ASN A 239 4.59 -4.76 -5.63
CA ASN A 239 3.25 -4.35 -5.17
C ASN A 239 3.19 -4.03 -3.67
N TYR A 240 3.91 -2.99 -3.23
CA TYR A 240 3.94 -2.59 -1.82
C TYR A 240 2.73 -1.74 -1.40
N GLY A 241 1.98 -1.19 -2.35
CA GLY A 241 0.74 -0.46 -2.08
C GLY A 241 -0.35 -1.41 -1.63
N HIS A 242 -1.35 -0.88 -0.93
CA HIS A 242 -2.44 -1.70 -0.39
C HIS A 242 -3.77 -1.35 -1.07
N THR A 243 -4.25 -0.15 -0.81
CA THR A 243 -5.50 0.38 -1.37
C THR A 243 -5.29 1.06 -2.73
N MET A 244 -4.07 1.52 -3.01
CA MET A 244 -3.70 2.04 -4.34
C MET A 244 -2.39 1.42 -4.86
N MET A 245 -2.34 1.22 -6.17
CA MET A 245 -1.14 0.81 -6.91
C MET A 245 -0.42 2.01 -7.55
N TRP A 246 -0.86 3.24 -7.27
CA TRP A 246 -0.30 4.46 -7.87
C TRP A 246 1.17 4.63 -7.53
N TRP A 247 1.54 4.39 -6.27
CA TRP A 247 2.90 4.50 -5.78
C TRP A 247 3.81 3.44 -6.38
N ASP A 248 3.32 2.20 -6.50
CA ASP A 248 4.05 1.14 -7.18
C ASP A 248 4.30 1.44 -8.66
N ARG A 249 3.30 2.01 -9.34
CA ARG A 249 3.45 2.44 -10.74
C ARG A 249 4.46 3.59 -10.86
N LEU A 250 4.42 4.54 -9.93
CA LEU A 250 5.33 5.68 -9.90
C LEU A 250 6.79 5.25 -9.65
N LEU A 251 7.03 4.33 -8.72
CA LEU A 251 8.38 3.88 -8.36
C LEU A 251 8.84 2.61 -9.11
N GLY A 252 8.04 2.11 -10.05
CA GLY A 252 8.41 0.95 -10.88
C GLY A 252 8.43 -0.38 -10.11
N THR A 253 7.72 -0.48 -8.99
CA THR A 253 7.56 -1.70 -8.18
C THR A 253 6.25 -2.44 -8.48
N TYR A 254 5.44 -1.94 -9.41
CA TYR A 254 4.20 -2.58 -9.84
C TYR A 254 4.46 -3.81 -10.72
N ARG A 255 3.83 -4.93 -10.38
CA ARG A 255 3.79 -6.16 -11.14
C ARG A 255 2.33 -6.56 -11.38
N PRO A 256 1.85 -6.60 -12.64
CA PRO A 256 0.48 -6.97 -12.91
C PRO A 256 0.22 -8.45 -12.57
N PRO A 257 -0.93 -8.80 -11.98
CA PRO A 257 -1.24 -10.18 -11.58
C PRO A 257 -1.18 -11.19 -12.73
N ASP A 258 -1.63 -10.78 -13.92
CA ASP A 258 -1.66 -11.65 -15.10
C ASP A 258 -0.25 -12.01 -15.61
N ALA A 259 0.79 -11.28 -15.18
CA ALA A 259 2.19 -11.53 -15.54
C ALA A 259 2.92 -12.46 -14.54
N VAL A 260 2.23 -12.97 -13.52
CA VAL A 260 2.78 -13.91 -12.53
C VAL A 260 2.14 -15.28 -12.76
N GLY A 261 2.61 -15.97 -13.79
CA GLY A 261 2.10 -17.31 -14.18
C GLY A 261 2.73 -18.47 -13.40
N VAL A 262 3.87 -18.25 -12.74
CA VAL A 262 4.55 -19.25 -11.91
C VAL A 262 4.78 -18.64 -10.54
N PHE A 263 4.28 -19.33 -9.51
CA PHE A 263 4.34 -18.89 -8.13
C PHE A 263 5.60 -19.47 -7.49
N ASN A 264 6.67 -18.68 -7.40
CA ASN A 264 7.88 -19.06 -6.69
C ASN A 264 8.25 -18.00 -5.64
N LYS A 265 8.86 -18.44 -4.54
CA LYS A 265 9.32 -17.55 -3.46
C LYS A 265 10.68 -16.92 -3.75
N SER A 266 11.08 -16.81 -5.03
CA SER A 266 12.46 -16.45 -5.37
C SER A 266 12.84 -15.04 -4.88
N GLY A 267 11.89 -14.12 -4.80
CA GLY A 267 12.12 -12.78 -4.26
C GLY A 267 12.40 -12.75 -2.75
N GLU A 268 11.94 -13.75 -2.00
CA GLU A 268 12.27 -13.87 -0.56
C GLU A 268 13.77 -14.10 -0.37
N GLY A 269 14.38 -14.92 -1.22
CA GLY A 269 15.83 -15.15 -1.20
C GLY A 269 16.63 -13.88 -1.48
N GLU A 270 16.15 -13.02 -2.39
CA GLU A 270 16.75 -11.71 -2.68
C GLU A 270 16.70 -10.80 -1.46
N LEU A 271 15.56 -10.74 -0.75
CA LEU A 271 15.37 -9.93 0.45
C LEU A 271 16.24 -10.38 1.63
N LEU A 272 16.48 -11.68 1.76
CA LEU A 272 17.27 -12.26 2.85
C LEU A 272 18.78 -12.26 2.57
N GLY A 273 19.23 -11.62 1.50
CA GLY A 273 20.66 -11.51 1.14
C GLY A 273 21.23 -12.75 0.44
N GLY A 274 20.38 -13.63 -0.08
CA GLY A 274 20.81 -14.78 -0.89
C GLY A 274 21.42 -14.32 -2.21
N THR A 275 22.68 -14.67 -2.46
CA THR A 275 23.42 -14.43 -3.71
C THR A 275 22.98 -15.34 -4.88
N GLY A 276 21.74 -15.85 -4.84
CA GLY A 276 21.23 -16.81 -5.81
C GLY A 276 20.98 -16.17 -7.17
N LEU A 277 21.89 -16.46 -8.13
CA LEU A 277 21.74 -16.32 -9.58
C LEU A 277 20.64 -15.35 -10.02
N ARG A 278 21.02 -14.08 -10.27
CA ARG A 278 20.19 -13.14 -11.04
C ARG A 278 19.66 -13.88 -12.27
N PRO A 279 18.34 -14.09 -12.41
CA PRO A 279 17.79 -14.53 -13.68
C PRO A 279 18.20 -13.46 -14.70
N ALA A 280 18.79 -13.88 -15.82
CA ALA A 280 19.12 -12.96 -16.90
C ALA A 280 17.90 -12.07 -17.17
N ARG A 281 18.08 -10.75 -17.12
CA ARG A 281 17.04 -9.79 -17.51
C ARG A 281 16.54 -10.21 -18.89
N LYS A 282 15.35 -10.81 -18.98
CA LYS A 282 14.65 -10.83 -20.26
C LYS A 282 14.38 -9.37 -20.59
N ALA A 283 14.86 -8.95 -21.75
CA ALA A 283 14.57 -7.64 -22.29
C ALA A 283 13.05 -7.38 -22.16
N PRO A 284 12.62 -6.17 -21.80
CA PRO A 284 11.20 -5.85 -21.82
C PRO A 284 10.66 -6.22 -23.21
N PRO A 285 9.46 -6.82 -23.30
CA PRO A 285 8.83 -7.02 -24.59
C PRO A 285 8.81 -5.66 -25.29
N SER A 286 9.38 -5.60 -26.49
CA SER A 286 9.30 -4.42 -27.34
C SER A 286 7.83 -4.03 -27.42
N LEU A 287 7.51 -2.80 -27.04
CA LEU A 287 6.20 -2.23 -27.30
C LEU A 287 5.86 -2.53 -28.77
N PRO A 288 4.67 -3.06 -29.10
CA PRO A 288 4.26 -3.15 -30.48
C PRO A 288 4.40 -1.75 -31.08
N PRO A 289 4.97 -1.61 -32.30
CA PRO A 289 5.05 -0.31 -32.93
C PRO A 289 3.66 0.29 -32.95
N PHE A 290 3.55 1.53 -32.46
CA PHE A 290 2.39 2.37 -32.71
C PHE A 290 2.05 2.24 -34.20
N PRO A 291 0.80 1.97 -34.60
CA PRO A 291 0.44 1.96 -36.00
C PRO A 291 0.62 3.37 -36.53
N LEU A 292 1.80 3.66 -37.09
CA LEU A 292 1.98 4.73 -38.04
C LEU A 292 1.07 4.37 -39.21
N GLY A 293 -0.08 5.04 -39.26
CA GLY A 293 -0.95 5.02 -40.44
C GLY A 293 -0.09 5.25 -41.67
N LYS A 294 -0.33 4.43 -42.70
CA LYS A 294 0.37 4.48 -43.99
C LYS A 294 0.42 5.93 -44.49
N PRO A 295 1.55 6.41 -45.02
CA PRO A 295 1.67 7.77 -45.51
C PRO A 295 1.08 7.84 -46.93
N ASP A 296 -0.24 7.77 -47.04
CA ASP A 296 -0.94 8.08 -48.28
C ASP A 296 -2.28 8.72 -47.91
N ARG A 297 -2.43 9.99 -48.30
CA ARG A 297 -3.52 10.95 -48.03
C ARG A 297 -3.29 11.91 -46.86
N LEU A 298 -2.28 12.78 -47.03
CA LEU A 298 -2.35 14.15 -46.51
C LEU A 298 -2.04 15.11 -47.67
N ALA A 299 -3.01 15.22 -48.56
CA ALA A 299 -3.18 16.36 -49.45
C ALA A 299 -4.57 16.93 -49.15
N GLU A 300 -4.70 17.60 -48.00
CA GLU A 300 -5.79 18.54 -47.66
C GLU A 300 -5.62 18.96 -46.19
N ALA A 301 -4.73 19.93 -45.95
CA ALA A 301 -4.79 20.86 -44.83
C ALA A 301 -3.60 21.83 -44.90
N ALA A 302 -3.45 22.50 -46.05
CA ALA A 302 -2.78 23.79 -46.09
C ALA A 302 -3.91 24.82 -46.14
N VAL A 303 -4.06 25.63 -45.09
CA VAL A 303 -4.66 26.98 -45.03
C VAL A 303 -4.79 27.35 -43.54
N TYR A 304 -3.71 27.90 -42.95
CA TYR A 304 -3.69 29.23 -42.28
C TYR A 304 -2.36 29.49 -41.53
N ALA A 305 -1.72 30.61 -41.89
CA ALA A 305 -0.68 31.39 -41.19
C ALA A 305 0.67 30.70 -40.85
N GLY A 306 1.85 31.05 -41.39
CA GLY A 306 2.42 32.39 -41.68
C GLY A 306 2.80 33.07 -40.35
N THR A 307 4.04 33.38 -39.96
CA THR A 307 5.24 33.88 -40.67
C THR A 307 6.45 33.96 -39.70
N ARG A 308 7.65 34.18 -40.26
CA ARG A 308 8.99 34.50 -39.67
C ARG A 308 9.84 33.30 -39.21
N GLY A 309 11.08 33.09 -39.66
CA GLY A 309 11.99 33.83 -40.54
C GLY A 309 13.45 33.69 -40.06
N GLU A 310 14.32 33.13 -40.91
CA GLU A 310 15.79 33.35 -41.04
C GLU A 310 16.73 33.05 -39.84
N ALA A 311 18.02 32.68 -39.95
CA ALA A 311 18.98 32.36 -41.02
C ALA A 311 20.23 31.70 -40.36
N GLY A 312 20.91 30.76 -41.04
CA GLY A 312 22.34 30.89 -41.42
C GLY A 312 23.22 29.75 -40.84
N LYS A 313 23.78 28.84 -41.66
CA LYS A 313 25.13 28.85 -42.32
C LYS A 313 26.30 28.87 -41.30
N ALA A 314 27.37 28.06 -41.35
CA ALA A 314 27.89 27.06 -42.30
C ALA A 314 29.17 26.37 -41.71
N VAL A 315 29.69 25.33 -42.42
CA VAL A 315 31.14 25.01 -42.66
C VAL A 315 31.98 24.46 -41.48
N VAL A 316 32.94 23.52 -41.56
CA VAL A 316 33.51 22.52 -42.52
C VAL A 316 34.40 21.56 -41.70
N GLU A 317 34.60 20.36 -42.25
CA GLU A 317 35.57 19.26 -42.02
C GLU A 317 36.81 19.45 -41.12
N HIS A 318 37.22 18.34 -40.45
CA HIS A 318 38.52 17.71 -40.70
C HIS A 318 38.54 16.23 -40.27
N ALA A 319 39.18 15.43 -41.13
CA ALA A 319 39.38 13.98 -41.05
C ALA A 319 40.64 13.56 -40.27
N GLY A 320 40.71 12.28 -39.87
CA GLY A 320 41.92 11.57 -39.43
C GLY A 320 41.55 10.34 -38.57
N ALA A 321 41.27 9.17 -39.14
CA ALA A 321 42.21 8.14 -39.63
C ALA A 321 42.95 7.34 -38.51
N GLY A 322 42.63 6.04 -38.43
CA GLY A 322 43.62 4.97 -38.21
C GLY A 322 43.66 4.27 -36.84
N ALA A 323 43.23 3.01 -36.79
CA ALA A 323 44.11 1.82 -36.66
C ALA A 323 43.35 0.58 -36.13
N ALA A 324 43.71 -0.56 -36.72
CA ALA A 324 43.05 -1.87 -36.70
C ALA A 324 43.48 -2.77 -35.49
N PRO A 325 42.89 -3.98 -35.33
CA PRO A 325 42.90 -4.76 -34.10
C PRO A 325 44.04 -5.79 -34.00
N ARG A 326 44.43 -6.17 -32.78
CA ARG A 326 45.28 -7.35 -32.53
C ARG A 326 44.48 -8.54 -32.03
N ARG A 327 44.83 -9.70 -32.58
CA ARG A 327 44.20 -11.00 -32.42
C ARG A 327 45.17 -11.95 -31.71
N ARG A 328 44.59 -12.85 -30.90
CA ARG A 328 45.06 -14.19 -30.47
C ARG A 328 46.25 -14.28 -29.51
N GLU A 329 46.01 -14.97 -28.40
CA GLU A 329 46.66 -16.27 -28.17
C GLU A 329 45.79 -17.20 -27.32
N ARG A 330 45.92 -18.50 -27.61
CA ARG A 330 45.19 -19.65 -27.08
C ARG A 330 46.26 -20.54 -26.45
N VAL A 331 46.15 -20.85 -25.16
CA VAL A 331 46.91 -21.95 -24.53
C VAL A 331 46.02 -22.64 -23.50
N GLU A 332 45.87 -23.95 -23.68
CA GLU A 332 45.51 -24.99 -22.70
C GLU A 332 46.56 -26.12 -22.91
N PRO A 333 46.65 -27.19 -22.09
CA PRO A 333 46.32 -27.37 -20.66
C PRO A 333 47.52 -28.01 -19.89
N GLY A 334 47.42 -28.13 -18.55
CA GLY A 334 48.44 -28.84 -17.75
C GLY A 334 47.88 -29.34 -16.41
N ALA A 335 48.07 -30.63 -16.14
CA ALA A 335 47.50 -31.41 -15.05
C ALA A 335 48.47 -31.61 -13.86
N ARG A 336 47.93 -32.22 -12.77
CA ARG A 336 48.58 -32.90 -11.61
C ARG A 336 49.13 -31.95 -10.53
N ALA A 337 49.24 -32.28 -9.24
CA ALA A 337 48.78 -33.33 -8.32
C ALA A 337 49.39 -32.97 -6.92
N HIS A 338 49.05 -33.72 -5.86
CA HIS A 338 49.66 -33.77 -4.51
C HIS A 338 49.23 -32.67 -3.51
N GLU A 339 48.49 -33.05 -2.47
CA GLU A 339 48.94 -33.51 -1.12
C GLU A 339 49.36 -32.31 -0.25
N ASP A 340 48.46 -31.86 0.64
CA ASP A 340 48.54 -32.03 2.10
C ASP A 340 47.24 -31.53 2.77
#